data_AF-A0A2N0HYF0-F1
#
_entry.id   AF-A0A2N0HYF0-F1
#
_cell.length_a   1.000
_cell.length_b   1.000
_cell.length_c   1.000
_cell.angle_alpha   90.00
_cell.angle_beta   90.00
_cell.angle_gamma   90.00
#
_symmetry.space_group_name_H-M   'P 1'
#
loop_
_entity.id
_entity.type
_entity.pdbx_description
1 polymer ?
#
loop_
_entity_poly.entity_id
_entity_poly.type
_entity_poly.pdbx_seq_one_letter_code
_entity_poly.pdbx_strand_id
1 'polypeptide(L)'
;MPTWISPPQLVALAAFYAQAQAHPEAISDAAFLDKVKNAHWPTNCWSYVEASFAIIAPACLLRPHLTAELIAFPIDAMIAGGLDDAAQVIAIGLACATRDAPYVAPSEEGKRWLTQVWPGLGEVVETVFEARLQVALADDED
;
A
#
# COMPACT_ATOMS: atom_id res chain seq x y z
N MET A 1 -14.64 3.84 -3.21
CA MET A 1 -14.31 2.98 -2.04
C MET A 1 -14.12 1.55 -2.51
N PRO A 2 -13.20 0.77 -1.93
CA PRO A 2 -12.98 -0.63 -2.32
C PRO A 2 -14.23 -1.50 -2.15
N THR A 3 -14.43 -2.45 -3.07
CA THR A 3 -15.60 -3.35 -3.10
C THR A 3 -15.20 -4.82 -2.93
N TRP A 4 -14.17 -5.09 -2.13
CA TRP A 4 -13.70 -6.45 -1.90
C TRP A 4 -14.79 -7.31 -1.23
N ILE A 5 -14.97 -8.53 -1.74
CA ILE A 5 -15.92 -9.52 -1.21
C ILE A 5 -15.21 -10.70 -0.53
N SER A 6 -13.89 -10.78 -0.64
CA SER A 6 -13.01 -11.79 -0.06
C SER A 6 -11.56 -11.28 -0.14
N PRO A 7 -10.66 -11.69 0.77
CA PRO A 7 -10.92 -12.44 2.00
C PRO A 7 -11.60 -11.57 3.09
N PRO A 8 -12.18 -12.17 4.16
CA PRO A 8 -13.03 -11.45 5.13
C PRO A 8 -12.39 -10.19 5.76
N GLN A 9 -11.08 -10.20 5.95
CA GLN A 9 -10.34 -9.04 6.45
C GLN A 9 -10.38 -7.84 5.50
N LEU A 10 -10.38 -8.06 4.17
CA LEU A 10 -10.52 -6.98 3.19
C LEU A 10 -11.94 -6.45 3.16
N VAL A 11 -12.95 -7.32 3.33
CA VAL A 11 -14.35 -6.90 3.45
C VAL A 11 -14.51 -5.98 4.68
N ALA A 12 -13.94 -6.36 5.81
CA ALA A 12 -13.94 -5.56 7.03
C ALA A 12 -13.21 -4.22 6.85
N LEU A 13 -12.07 -4.23 6.15
CA LEU A 13 -11.31 -3.01 5.85
C LEU A 13 -12.10 -2.06 4.93
N ALA A 14 -12.80 -2.57 3.91
CA ALA A 14 -13.63 -1.76 3.05
C ALA A 14 -14.76 -1.04 3.83
N ALA A 15 -15.40 -1.75 4.77
CA ALA A 15 -16.40 -1.15 5.66
C ALA A 15 -15.78 -0.08 6.57
N PHE A 16 -14.59 -0.34 7.11
CA PHE A 16 -13.84 0.63 7.91
C PHE A 16 -13.47 1.89 7.10
N TYR A 17 -13.02 1.74 5.85
CA TYR A 17 -12.76 2.89 4.98
C TYR A 17 -14.01 3.72 4.67
N ALA A 18 -15.15 3.07 4.45
CA ALA A 18 -16.41 3.77 4.29
C ALA A 18 -16.78 4.59 5.55
N GLN A 19 -16.56 4.02 6.74
CA GLN A 19 -16.74 4.73 8.01
C GLN A 19 -15.76 5.91 8.17
N ALA A 20 -14.48 5.70 7.86
CA ALA A 20 -13.44 6.73 7.95
C ALA A 20 -13.67 7.90 6.97
N GLN A 21 -14.28 7.62 5.81
CA GLN A 21 -14.70 8.66 4.88
C GLN A 21 -15.91 9.44 5.39
N ALA A 22 -16.90 8.75 5.97
CA ALA A 22 -18.11 9.37 6.48
C ALA A 22 -17.87 10.21 7.75
N HIS A 23 -16.91 9.80 8.59
CA HIS A 23 -16.60 10.45 9.86
C HIS A 23 -15.07 10.61 10.04
N PRO A 24 -14.42 11.54 9.30
CA PRO A 24 -12.96 11.66 9.29
C PRO A 24 -12.33 11.92 10.66
N GLU A 25 -12.99 12.66 11.54
CA GLU A 25 -12.45 13.01 12.87
C GLU A 25 -12.73 11.94 13.96
N ALA A 26 -13.56 10.94 13.66
CA ALA A 26 -13.94 9.91 14.63
C ALA A 26 -12.85 8.83 14.83
N ILE A 27 -11.86 8.78 13.93
CA ILE A 27 -10.81 7.76 13.90
C ILE A 27 -9.46 8.48 13.90
N SER A 28 -8.65 8.23 14.93
CA SER A 28 -7.30 8.75 15.02
C SER A 28 -6.39 8.12 13.97
N ASP A 29 -5.33 8.82 13.59
CA ASP A 29 -4.36 8.32 12.62
C ASP A 29 -3.68 7.03 13.08
N ALA A 30 -3.35 6.92 14.37
CA ALA A 30 -2.80 5.69 14.94
C ALA A 30 -3.76 4.48 14.81
N ALA A 31 -5.05 4.68 15.08
CA ALA A 31 -6.05 3.62 14.92
C ALA A 31 -6.28 3.27 13.44
N PHE A 32 -6.18 4.27 12.56
CA PHE A 32 -6.28 4.06 11.13
C PHE A 32 -5.12 3.21 10.61
N LEU A 33 -3.87 3.60 10.93
CA LEU A 33 -2.66 2.86 10.56
C LEU A 33 -2.68 1.43 11.09
N ASP A 34 -3.10 1.24 12.35
CA ASP A 34 -3.24 -0.11 12.93
C ASP A 34 -4.23 -0.98 12.13
N LYS A 35 -5.37 -0.42 11.71
CA LYS A 35 -6.32 -1.19 10.88
C LYS A 35 -5.82 -1.49 9.48
N VAL A 36 -5.13 -0.56 8.83
CA VAL A 36 -4.52 -0.82 7.53
C VAL A 36 -3.44 -1.90 7.66
N LYS A 37 -2.54 -1.77 8.66
CA LYS A 37 -1.49 -2.75 8.94
C LYS A 37 -2.04 -4.14 9.21
N ASN A 38 -3.08 -4.26 10.04
CA ASN A 38 -3.68 -5.57 10.37
C ASN A 38 -4.36 -6.24 9.17
N ALA A 39 -4.82 -5.48 8.19
CA ALA A 39 -5.33 -6.02 6.93
C ALA A 39 -4.20 -6.39 5.94
N HIS A 40 -3.00 -5.84 6.14
CA HIS A 40 -1.81 -6.03 5.33
C HIS A 40 -0.87 -7.11 5.92
N TRP A 41 -0.96 -8.35 5.42
CA TRP A 41 -0.03 -9.44 5.72
C TRP A 41 1.15 -9.57 4.73
N PRO A 42 2.35 -9.03 4.99
CA PRO A 42 3.50 -9.19 4.09
C PRO A 42 3.87 -10.68 3.91
N THR A 43 3.92 -11.13 2.66
CA THR A 43 4.46 -12.43 2.26
C THR A 43 5.45 -12.21 1.11
N ASN A 44 6.44 -13.11 0.95
CA ASN A 44 7.47 -13.05 -0.09
C ASN A 44 6.95 -13.35 -1.52
N CYS A 45 5.66 -13.14 -1.78
CA CYS A 45 5.02 -13.42 -3.06
C CYS A 45 4.79 -12.10 -3.80
N TRP A 46 5.21 -12.00 -5.06
CA TRP A 46 4.95 -10.82 -5.89
C TRP A 46 3.46 -10.50 -6.08
N SER A 47 2.57 -11.51 -6.04
CA SER A 47 1.11 -11.31 -6.00
C SER A 47 0.66 -10.49 -4.79
N TYR A 48 1.47 -10.45 -3.73
CA TYR A 48 1.23 -9.66 -2.54
C TYR A 48 1.51 -8.16 -2.74
N VAL A 49 2.43 -7.80 -3.63
CA VAL A 49 2.67 -6.38 -4.01
C VAL A 49 1.42 -5.78 -4.64
N GLU A 50 0.73 -6.53 -5.49
CA GLU A 50 -0.55 -6.13 -6.10
C GLU A 50 -1.63 -5.89 -5.03
N ALA A 51 -1.74 -6.82 -4.07
CA ALA A 51 -2.66 -6.67 -2.95
C ALA A 51 -2.33 -5.48 -2.06
N SER A 52 -1.05 -5.25 -1.79
CA SER A 52 -0.58 -4.13 -0.99
C SER A 52 -0.98 -2.80 -1.60
N PHE A 53 -0.73 -2.60 -2.90
CA PHE A 53 -1.17 -1.37 -3.58
C PHE A 53 -2.68 -1.21 -3.63
N ALA A 54 -3.43 -2.29 -3.84
CA ALA A 54 -4.89 -2.24 -3.78
C ALA A 54 -5.40 -1.75 -2.41
N ILE A 55 -4.72 -2.14 -1.33
CA ILE A 55 -5.04 -1.74 0.06
C ILE A 55 -4.61 -0.30 0.37
N ILE A 56 -3.41 0.08 -0.07
CA ILE A 56 -2.74 1.32 0.34
C ILE A 56 -3.16 2.54 -0.48
N ALA A 57 -3.44 2.39 -1.77
CA ALA A 57 -3.90 3.50 -2.60
C ALA A 57 -5.17 4.20 -2.03
N PRO A 58 -6.25 3.49 -1.64
CA PRO A 58 -7.40 4.12 -0.99
C PRO A 58 -7.08 4.67 0.40
N ALA A 59 -6.12 4.09 1.14
CA ALA A 59 -5.68 4.62 2.42
C ALA A 59 -5.01 6.00 2.25
N CYS A 60 -4.12 6.13 1.28
CA CYS A 60 -3.43 7.39 0.97
C CYS A 60 -4.40 8.47 0.49
N LEU A 61 -5.47 8.09 -0.22
CA LEU A 61 -6.55 9.02 -0.56
C LEU A 61 -7.31 9.55 0.66
N LEU A 62 -7.56 8.69 1.66
CA LEU A 62 -8.27 9.05 2.89
C LEU A 62 -7.41 9.85 3.88
N ARG A 63 -6.09 9.63 3.86
CA ARG A 63 -5.11 10.23 4.77
C ARG A 63 -3.83 10.62 4.01
N PRO A 64 -3.87 11.67 3.17
CA PRO A 64 -2.71 12.05 2.35
C PRO A 64 -1.46 12.39 3.17
N HIS A 65 -1.64 12.95 4.37
CA HIS A 65 -0.53 13.27 5.28
C HIS A 65 0.21 12.05 5.81
N LEU A 66 -0.40 10.86 5.75
CA LEU A 66 0.22 9.58 6.16
C LEU A 66 0.86 8.83 4.99
N THR A 67 0.97 9.44 3.80
CA THR A 67 1.42 8.74 2.59
C THR A 67 2.77 8.05 2.79
N ALA A 68 3.77 8.71 3.38
CA ALA A 68 5.09 8.11 3.60
C ALA A 68 5.04 6.83 4.45
N GLU A 69 4.22 6.83 5.51
CA GLU A 69 4.02 5.69 6.40
C GLU A 69 3.25 4.56 5.71
N LEU A 70 2.26 4.91 4.88
CA LEU A 70 1.42 3.97 4.17
C LEU A 70 2.14 3.30 3.00
N ILE A 71 3.02 4.00 2.28
CA ILE A 71 3.75 3.41 1.14
C ILE A 71 4.90 2.50 1.58
N ALA A 72 5.31 2.57 2.85
CA ALA A 72 6.30 1.63 3.40
C ALA A 72 5.83 0.17 3.26
N PHE A 73 4.53 -0.08 3.36
CA PHE A 73 3.96 -1.43 3.24
C PHE A 73 4.20 -2.11 1.87
N PRO A 74 3.85 -1.50 0.72
CA PRO A 74 4.13 -2.09 -0.59
C PRO A 74 5.63 -2.11 -0.88
N ILE A 75 6.40 -1.14 -0.37
CA ILE A 75 7.85 -1.12 -0.51
C ILE A 75 8.50 -2.30 0.22
N ASP A 76 8.10 -2.58 1.46
CA ASP A 76 8.55 -3.76 2.21
C ASP A 76 8.24 -5.06 1.46
N ALA A 77 7.06 -5.16 0.86
CA ALA A 77 6.67 -6.32 0.07
C ALA A 77 7.54 -6.48 -1.20
N MET A 78 7.95 -5.38 -1.84
CA MET A 78 8.87 -5.43 -2.98
C MET A 78 10.28 -5.85 -2.55
N ILE A 79 10.80 -5.29 -1.46
CA ILE A 79 12.13 -5.63 -0.93
C ILE A 79 12.17 -7.12 -0.55
N ALA A 80 11.15 -7.61 0.17
CA ALA A 80 11.01 -9.03 0.47
C ALA A 80 10.83 -9.92 -0.78
N GLY A 81 10.36 -9.33 -1.89
CA GLY A 81 10.29 -9.96 -3.20
C GLY A 81 11.61 -9.93 -3.99
N GLY A 82 12.68 -9.37 -3.42
CA GLY A 82 14.02 -9.27 -3.99
C GLY A 82 14.33 -7.95 -4.70
N LEU A 83 13.53 -6.90 -4.50
CA LEU A 83 13.82 -5.59 -5.07
C LEU A 83 14.91 -4.86 -4.28
N ASP A 84 15.98 -4.46 -4.96
CA ASP A 84 17.16 -3.78 -4.40
C ASP A 84 17.40 -2.37 -4.97
N ASP A 85 16.59 -1.95 -5.94
CA ASP A 85 16.72 -0.67 -6.64
C ASP A 85 15.43 0.17 -6.57
N ALA A 86 15.55 1.36 -5.96
CA ALA A 86 14.48 2.32 -5.79
C ALA A 86 13.89 2.83 -7.12
N ALA A 87 14.69 2.87 -8.19
CA ALA A 87 14.25 3.39 -9.49
C ALA A 87 13.09 2.58 -10.11
N GLN A 88 12.95 1.31 -9.71
CA GLN A 88 11.92 0.40 -10.22
C GLN A 88 10.59 0.51 -9.45
N VAL A 89 10.59 1.06 -8.23
CA VAL A 89 9.42 1.07 -7.33
C VAL A 89 8.22 1.78 -7.96
N ILE A 90 8.45 2.94 -8.58
CA ILE A 90 7.39 3.70 -9.25
C ILE A 90 6.78 2.86 -10.38
N ALA A 91 7.61 2.32 -11.27
CA ALA A 91 7.17 1.54 -12.42
C ALA A 91 6.36 0.30 -12.00
N ILE A 92 6.78 -0.39 -10.94
CA ILE A 92 6.05 -1.54 -10.38
C ILE A 92 4.66 -1.12 -9.91
N GLY A 93 4.53 -0.03 -9.15
CA GLY A 93 3.22 0.45 -8.69
C GLY A 93 2.28 0.84 -9.83
N LEU A 94 2.80 1.45 -10.91
CA LEU A 94 2.02 1.68 -12.13
C LEU A 94 1.57 0.38 -12.78
N ALA A 95 2.45 -0.61 -12.90
CA ALA A 95 2.12 -1.90 -13.50
C ALA A 95 1.03 -2.64 -12.71
N CYS A 96 1.03 -2.55 -11.37
CA CYS A 96 -0.03 -3.08 -10.52
C CYS A 96 -1.39 -2.41 -10.78
N ALA A 97 -1.42 -1.13 -11.15
CA ALA A 97 -2.66 -0.41 -11.44
C ALA A 97 -3.32 -0.84 -12.75
N THR A 98 -2.53 -1.28 -13.73
CA THR A 98 -2.97 -1.58 -15.10
C THR A 98 -2.97 -3.06 -15.44
N ARG A 99 -2.74 -3.95 -14.48
CA ARG A 99 -2.72 -5.40 -14.71
C ARG A 99 -4.13 -5.91 -15.03
N ASP A 100 -4.24 -6.72 -16.08
CA ASP A 100 -5.55 -7.24 -16.55
C ASP A 100 -6.21 -8.21 -15.56
N ALA A 101 -5.42 -9.07 -14.91
CA ALA A 101 -5.89 -10.05 -13.94
C ALA A 101 -5.04 -9.99 -12.66
N PRO A 102 -5.23 -8.96 -11.82
CA PRO A 102 -4.51 -8.83 -10.56
C PRO A 102 -5.04 -9.83 -9.53
N TYR A 103 -4.17 -10.25 -8.61
CA TYR A 103 -4.56 -11.12 -7.49
C TYR A 103 -5.63 -10.46 -6.61
N VAL A 104 -5.48 -9.14 -6.37
CA VAL A 104 -6.51 -8.30 -5.75
C VAL A 104 -6.66 -7.05 -6.60
N ALA A 105 -7.87 -6.82 -7.12
CA ALA A 105 -8.13 -5.65 -7.95
C ALA A 105 -8.11 -4.35 -7.10
N PRO A 106 -7.37 -3.32 -7.53
CA PRO A 106 -7.49 -1.98 -6.94
C PRO A 106 -8.87 -1.39 -7.24
N SER A 107 -9.40 -0.59 -6.30
CA SER A 107 -10.62 0.17 -6.56
C SER A 107 -10.38 1.20 -7.67
N GLU A 108 -11.46 1.74 -8.27
CA GLU A 108 -11.32 2.77 -9.31
C GLU A 108 -10.59 4.03 -8.81
N GLU A 109 -10.82 4.42 -7.55
CA GLU A 109 -10.06 5.52 -6.96
C GLU A 109 -8.61 5.12 -6.67
N GLY A 110 -8.37 3.89 -6.22
CA GLY A 110 -7.01 3.37 -6.04
C GLY A 110 -6.22 3.35 -7.34
N LYS A 111 -6.82 2.88 -8.45
CA LYS A 111 -6.24 2.96 -9.79
C LYS A 111 -5.91 4.39 -10.19
N ARG A 112 -6.83 5.33 -9.94
CA ARG A 112 -6.61 6.75 -10.23
C ARG A 112 -5.42 7.29 -9.43
N TRP A 113 -5.33 6.96 -8.14
CA TRP A 113 -4.22 7.40 -7.31
C TRP A 113 -2.89 6.81 -7.81
N LEU A 114 -2.83 5.52 -8.12
CA LEU A 114 -1.63 4.85 -8.63
C LEU A 114 -1.18 5.35 -10.01
N THR A 115 -2.10 5.85 -10.83
CA THR A 115 -1.77 6.35 -12.19
C THR A 115 -1.49 7.86 -12.23
N GLN A 116 -2.00 8.63 -11.26
CA GLN A 116 -1.92 10.10 -11.29
C GLN A 116 -1.10 10.71 -10.16
N VAL A 117 -1.11 10.11 -8.96
CA VAL A 117 -0.43 10.66 -7.78
C VAL A 117 0.89 9.93 -7.56
N TRP A 118 0.85 8.60 -7.54
CA TRP A 118 2.03 7.75 -7.30
C TRP A 118 3.25 8.11 -8.15
N PRO A 119 3.14 8.38 -9.48
CA PRO A 119 4.31 8.75 -10.29
C PRO A 119 5.00 10.06 -9.83
N GLY A 120 4.29 10.93 -9.12
CA GLY A 120 4.82 12.18 -8.58
C GLY A 120 5.49 12.04 -7.21
N LEU A 121 5.50 10.84 -6.61
CA LEU A 121 6.04 10.60 -5.26
C LEU A 121 7.51 10.17 -5.26
N GLY A 122 8.25 10.36 -6.36
CA GLY A 122 9.61 9.81 -6.54
C GLY A 122 10.56 10.02 -5.36
N GLU A 123 10.72 11.25 -4.88
CA GLU A 123 11.61 11.59 -3.76
C GLU A 123 11.17 10.93 -2.44
N VAL A 124 9.86 10.88 -2.18
CA VAL A 124 9.30 10.24 -0.98
C VAL A 124 9.49 8.73 -1.05
N VAL A 125 9.26 8.14 -2.23
CA VAL A 125 9.44 6.70 -2.49
C VAL A 125 10.88 6.29 -2.32
N GLU A 126 11.83 7.06 -2.86
CA GLU A 126 13.27 6.82 -2.71
C GLU A 126 13.68 6.85 -1.24
N THR A 127 13.30 7.91 -0.52
CA THR A 127 13.58 8.05 0.92
C THR A 127 13.03 6.87 1.74
N VAL A 128 11.78 6.48 1.48
CA VAL A 128 11.15 5.36 2.19
C VAL A 128 11.85 4.05 1.80
N PHE A 129 12.11 3.81 0.52
CA PHE A 129 12.78 2.60 0.05
C PHE A 129 14.14 2.40 0.72
N GLU A 130 14.99 3.42 0.73
CA GLU A 130 16.31 3.35 1.37
C GLU A 130 16.19 3.02 2.86
N ALA A 131 15.30 3.70 3.59
CA ALA A 131 15.07 3.45 5.00
C ALA A 131 14.59 2.02 5.27
N ARG A 132 13.71 1.48 4.42
CA ARG A 132 13.17 0.11 4.57
C ARG A 132 14.19 -0.95 4.17
N LEU A 133 15.00 -0.71 3.14
CA LEU A 133 16.07 -1.62 2.73
C LEU A 133 17.12 -1.77 3.83
N GLN A 134 17.52 -0.68 4.48
CA GLN A 134 18.45 -0.74 5.62
C GLN A 134 17.90 -1.59 6.78
N VAL A 135 16.61 -1.50 7.06
CA VAL A 135 15.97 -2.34 8.09
C VAL A 135 15.97 -3.81 7.67
N ALA A 136 15.61 -4.12 6.42
CA ALA A 136 15.59 -5.50 5.93
C ALA A 136 16.98 -6.14 5.96
N LEU A 137 18.03 -5.38 5.60
CA LEU A 137 19.41 -5.87 5.64
C LEU A 137 19.90 -6.12 7.08
N ALA A 138 19.47 -5.30 8.04
CA ALA A 138 19.81 -5.50 9.45
C ALA A 138 19.12 -6.75 10.04
N ASP A 139 17.88 -7.01 9.65
CA ASP A 139 17.11 -8.19 10.10
C ASP A 139 17.68 -9.52 9.54
N ASP A 140 18.40 -9.50 8.42
CA ASP A 140 19.05 -10.67 7.81
C ASP A 140 20.41 -11.03 8.47
N GLU A 141 20.97 -10.14 9.30
CA GLU A 141 22.25 -10.36 10.00
C GLU A 141 22.11 -11.08 11.37
N ASP A 142 20.88 -11.27 11.87
CA ASP A 142 20.53 -11.92 13.15
C ASP A 142 20.10 -13.40 13.02
#